data_AF-A0A9P7ZC84-F1
#
_entry.id   AF-A0A9P7ZC84-F1
#
_cell.length_a   1.000
_cell.length_b   1.000
_cell.length_c   1.000
_cell.angle_alpha   90.00
_cell.angle_beta   90.00
_cell.angle_gamma   90.00
#
_symmetry.space_group_name_H-M   'P 1'
#
loop_
_entity.id
_entity.type
_entity.pdbx_description
1 polymer ?
#
loop_
_entity_poly.entity_id
_entity_poly.type
_entity_poly.pdbx_seq_one_letter_code
_entity_poly.pdbx_strand_id
1 'polypeptide(L)'
;MEVLAPQQHHRGRHVRTPWSPEVVILEVLLTIRVSSHIFHGVRAEAVDQLWDWVDVESLLWVLDTGTELTLWRDFEARPRISNMDSTHRIEAILGMHQSAGSNVYLGVKWRDYGCPTWELEDEI
;
A
#
# COMPACT_ATOMS: atom_id res chain seq x y z
N MET A 1 -6.08 -1.18 -15.93
CA MET A 1 -5.55 -0.43 -14.76
C MET A 1 -5.21 0.98 -15.21
N GLU A 2 -5.35 1.96 -14.33
CA GLU A 2 -5.04 3.37 -14.59
C GLU A 2 -4.29 3.96 -13.39
N VAL A 3 -3.19 4.69 -13.62
CA VAL A 3 -2.49 5.46 -12.57
C VAL A 3 -3.09 6.86 -12.53
N LEU A 4 -3.47 7.31 -11.34
CA LEU A 4 -4.14 8.59 -11.11
C LEU A 4 -3.24 9.51 -10.30
N ALA A 5 -3.57 10.80 -10.29
CA ALA A 5 -2.90 11.76 -9.42
C ALA A 5 -3.12 11.41 -7.93
N PRO A 6 -2.09 11.49 -7.07
CA PRO A 6 -2.24 11.25 -5.64
C PRO A 6 -3.29 12.14 -4.99
N GLN A 7 -4.20 11.54 -4.22
CA GLN A 7 -5.35 12.22 -3.62
C GLN A 7 -5.05 12.74 -2.20
N GLN A 8 -4.37 13.87 -2.10
CA GLN A 8 -3.90 14.42 -0.80
C GLN A 8 -5.01 14.80 0.19
N HIS A 9 -6.26 14.90 -0.25
CA HIS A 9 -7.40 15.16 0.66
C HIS A 9 -7.67 13.99 1.63
N HIS A 10 -7.07 12.82 1.41
CA HIS A 10 -7.14 11.69 2.35
C HIS A 10 -6.16 11.81 3.52
N ARG A 11 -5.23 12.77 3.49
CA ARG A 11 -4.32 13.03 4.61
C ARG A 11 -5.11 13.36 5.89
N GLY A 12 -4.72 12.75 7.00
CA GLY A 12 -5.38 12.86 8.30
C GLY A 12 -6.64 11.99 8.43
N ARG A 13 -7.06 11.25 7.40
CA ARG A 13 -8.18 10.30 7.51
C ARG A 13 -7.71 9.00 8.15
N HIS A 14 -8.63 8.36 8.87
CA HIS A 14 -8.42 7.04 9.44
C HIS A 14 -8.51 5.94 8.39
N VAL A 15 -7.69 4.91 8.56
CA VAL A 15 -7.73 3.66 7.82
C VAL A 15 -8.28 2.57 8.72
N ARG A 16 -9.31 1.86 8.26
CA ARG A 16 -9.81 0.69 8.94
C ARG A 16 -8.84 -0.47 8.77
N THR A 17 -8.12 -0.83 9.81
CA THR A 17 -7.23 -1.99 9.84
C THR A 17 -7.75 -3.07 10.81
N PRO A 18 -7.32 -4.33 10.68
CA PRO A 18 -7.69 -5.38 11.63
C PRO A 18 -6.87 -5.34 12.94
N TRP A 19 -5.73 -4.65 12.98
CA TRP A 19 -4.81 -4.66 14.12
C TRP A 19 -4.87 -3.38 14.99
N SER A 20 -5.29 -2.25 14.43
CA SER A 20 -5.43 -0.98 15.15
C SER A 20 -6.60 -0.14 14.59
N PRO A 21 -7.47 0.42 15.45
CA PRO A 21 -8.48 1.38 15.02
C PRO A 21 -7.90 2.79 14.75
N GLU A 22 -6.71 3.10 15.27
CA GLU A 22 -6.11 4.43 15.24
C GLU A 22 -4.98 4.54 14.21
N VAL A 23 -5.22 4.06 12.99
CA VAL A 23 -4.26 4.23 11.88
C VAL A 23 -4.64 5.45 11.04
N VAL A 24 -3.73 6.40 10.90
CA VAL A 24 -3.98 7.69 10.20
C VAL A 24 -3.05 7.83 9.00
N ILE A 25 -3.59 8.35 7.90
CA ILE A 25 -2.81 8.65 6.69
C ILE A 25 -1.98 9.92 6.91
N LEU A 26 -0.66 9.79 6.79
CA LEU A 26 0.26 10.91 6.78
C LEU A 26 0.37 11.54 5.39
N GLU A 27 0.37 10.71 4.34
CA GLU A 27 0.57 11.11 2.96
C GLU A 27 0.03 10.07 1.99
N VAL A 28 -0.53 10.53 0.86
CA VAL A 28 -0.85 9.65 -0.28
C VAL A 28 0.29 9.72 -1.29
N LEU A 29 0.96 8.60 -1.52
CA LEU A 29 2.12 8.50 -2.42
C LEU A 29 1.70 8.14 -3.84
N LEU A 30 0.80 7.16 -3.96
CA LEU A 30 0.31 6.64 -5.23
C LEU A 30 -1.21 6.51 -5.19
N THR A 31 -1.85 6.66 -6.34
CA THR A 31 -3.27 6.35 -6.50
C THR A 31 -3.47 5.62 -7.81
N ILE A 32 -4.18 4.51 -7.78
CA ILE A 32 -4.47 3.72 -8.97
C ILE A 32 -5.93 3.25 -8.98
N ARG A 33 -6.42 2.98 -10.19
CA ARG A 33 -7.68 2.27 -10.40
C ARG A 33 -7.41 0.90 -11.02
N VAL A 34 -7.86 -0.15 -10.34
CA VAL A 34 -7.82 -1.54 -10.83
C VAL A 34 -9.25 -2.02 -10.95
N SER A 35 -9.72 -2.25 -12.18
CA SER A 35 -11.12 -2.55 -12.47
C SER A 35 -12.04 -1.45 -11.88
N SER A 36 -12.96 -1.81 -10.98
CA SER A 36 -13.86 -0.86 -10.30
C SER A 36 -13.30 -0.31 -8.98
N HIS A 37 -12.13 -0.77 -8.54
CA HIS A 37 -11.55 -0.42 -7.24
C HIS A 37 -10.51 0.68 -7.37
N ILE A 38 -10.50 1.61 -6.41
CA ILE A 38 -9.48 2.65 -6.28
C ILE A 38 -8.61 2.29 -5.08
N PHE A 39 -7.31 2.22 -5.32
CA PHE A 39 -6.31 1.94 -4.30
C PHE A 39 -5.40 3.14 -4.12
N HIS A 40 -5.06 3.43 -2.87
CA HIS A 40 -4.08 4.44 -2.50
C HIS A 40 -2.88 3.77 -1.83
N GLY A 41 -1.69 4.02 -2.38
CA GLY A 41 -0.44 3.70 -1.73
C GLY A 41 -0.14 4.84 -0.78
N VAL A 42 -0.12 4.58 0.53
CA VAL A 42 -0.07 5.61 1.56
C VAL A 42 1.06 5.36 2.54
N ARG A 43 1.57 6.46 3.09
CA ARG A 43 2.32 6.45 4.34
C ARG A 43 1.32 6.68 5.48
N ALA A 44 1.32 5.80 6.46
CA ALA A 44 0.43 5.85 7.59
C ALA A 44 1.17 5.55 8.89
N GLU A 45 0.60 6.02 10.00
CA GLU A 45 1.09 5.71 11.34
C GLU A 45 -0.06 5.17 12.20
N ALA A 46 0.27 4.27 13.11
CA ALA A 46 -0.63 3.89 14.20
C ALA A 46 -0.40 4.85 15.36
N VAL A 47 -1.44 5.56 15.78
CA VAL A 47 -1.39 6.58 16.83
C VAL A 47 -1.70 5.98 18.21
N ASP A 48 -2.20 4.74 18.25
CA ASP A 48 -2.45 4.03 19.50
C ASP A 48 -1.18 3.35 20.04
N GLN A 49 -0.93 3.53 21.34
CA GLN A 49 0.14 2.83 22.09
C GLN A 49 -0.18 1.34 22.33
N LEU A 50 -1.17 0.78 21.63
CA LEU A 50 -1.62 -0.61 21.79
C LEU A 50 -0.57 -1.63 21.33
N TRP A 51 0.38 -1.18 20.52
CA TRP A 51 1.48 -1.97 20.00
C TRP A 51 2.78 -1.21 20.25
N ASP A 52 3.82 -1.88 20.78
CA ASP A 52 5.16 -1.31 21.02
C ASP A 52 5.92 -0.87 19.74
N TRP A 53 5.19 -0.64 18.64
CA TRP A 53 5.69 -0.19 17.35
C TRP A 53 5.83 1.34 17.39
N VAL A 54 6.66 1.81 18.32
CA VAL A 54 7.05 3.21 18.42
C VAL A 54 7.66 3.62 17.08
N ASP A 55 7.08 4.63 16.43
CA ASP A 55 7.61 5.36 15.27
C ASP A 55 7.77 4.62 13.94
N VAL A 56 7.13 3.46 13.73
CA VAL A 56 7.24 2.76 12.43
C VAL A 56 6.21 3.29 11.44
N GLU A 57 6.59 4.36 10.74
CA GLU A 57 5.93 4.78 9.50
C GLU A 57 5.71 3.55 8.60
N SER A 58 4.44 3.27 8.30
CA SER A 58 4.03 2.06 7.60
C SER A 58 3.56 2.41 6.19
N LEU A 59 4.08 1.70 5.20
CA LEU A 59 3.60 1.78 3.82
C LEU A 59 2.46 0.80 3.61
N LEU A 60 1.27 1.32 3.29
CA LEU A 60 0.06 0.53 3.11
C LEU A 60 -0.53 0.76 1.72
N TRP A 61 -1.26 -0.25 1.23
CA TRP A 61 -2.23 -0.06 0.15
C TRP A 61 -3.63 -0.12 0.74
N VAL A 62 -4.39 0.95 0.59
CA VAL A 62 -5.75 1.08 1.12
C VAL A 62 -6.75 1.18 -0.01
N LEU A 63 -7.88 0.50 0.15
CA LEU A 63 -9.02 0.55 -0.75
C LEU A 63 -9.91 1.73 -0.36
N ASP A 64 -10.27 2.56 -1.33
CA ASP A 64 -11.35 3.53 -1.20
C ASP A 64 -12.68 2.89 -1.64
N THR A 65 -13.59 2.74 -0.68
CA THR A 65 -14.94 2.20 -0.91
C THR A 65 -15.96 3.30 -1.25
N GLY A 66 -15.54 4.56 -1.31
CA GLY A 66 -16.38 5.75 -1.41
C GLY A 66 -16.89 6.24 -0.05
N THR A 67 -17.02 5.36 0.94
CA THR A 67 -17.45 5.71 2.30
C THR A 67 -16.33 5.64 3.32
N GLU A 68 -15.46 4.63 3.22
CA GLU A 68 -14.36 4.37 4.14
C GLU A 68 -13.08 4.01 3.39
N LEU A 69 -11.95 4.28 4.04
CA LEU A 69 -10.64 3.79 3.64
C LEU A 69 -10.34 2.55 4.47
N THR A 70 -10.13 1.43 3.81
CA THR A 70 -9.92 0.15 4.48
C THR A 70 -8.68 -0.53 3.93
N LEU A 71 -7.95 -1.22 4.79
CA LEU A 71 -6.88 -2.09 4.31
C LEU A 71 -7.49 -3.19 3.43
N TRP A 72 -6.90 -3.44 2.26
CA TRP A 72 -7.31 -4.57 1.45
C TRP A 72 -7.02 -5.89 2.16
N ARG A 73 -8.02 -6.77 2.24
CA ARG A 73 -7.98 -8.01 3.04
C ARG A 73 -8.06 -9.30 2.22
N ASP A 74 -8.05 -9.29 0.88
CA ASP A 74 -8.05 -10.59 0.19
C ASP A 74 -6.69 -11.28 0.41
N PHE A 75 -6.75 -12.32 1.25
CA PHE A 75 -5.68 -13.20 1.67
C PHE A 75 -5.35 -14.30 0.65
N GLU A 76 -5.89 -14.26 -0.57
CA GLU A 76 -5.38 -15.13 -1.63
C GLU A 76 -3.89 -14.81 -1.78
N ALA A 77 -3.06 -15.82 -1.47
CA ALA A 77 -1.66 -15.69 -1.08
C ALA A 77 -0.96 -14.50 -1.72
N ARG A 78 -0.76 -13.42 -0.94
CA ARG A 78 -0.02 -12.22 -1.35
C ARG A 78 1.16 -12.67 -2.21
N PRO A 79 1.31 -12.16 -3.44
CA PRO A 79 2.43 -12.52 -4.29
C PRO A 79 3.73 -12.35 -3.50
N ARG A 80 4.51 -13.43 -3.42
CA ARG A 80 5.83 -13.40 -2.80
C ARG A 80 6.85 -13.60 -3.90
N ILE A 81 7.94 -12.85 -3.80
CA ILE A 81 9.12 -13.04 -4.63
C ILE A 81 9.89 -14.22 -4.05
N SER A 82 9.40 -15.44 -4.28
CA SER A 82 10.15 -16.67 -4.00
C SER A 82 10.83 -17.11 -5.29
N ASN A 83 12.16 -17.16 -5.24
CA ASN A 83 13.14 -17.48 -6.29
C ASN A 83 12.60 -18.17 -7.56
N MET A 84 12.93 -17.54 -8.70
CA MET A 84 12.94 -18.00 -10.11
C MET A 84 11.81 -17.49 -11.04
N ASP A 85 10.60 -17.15 -10.55
CA ASP A 85 9.46 -16.81 -11.45
C ASP A 85 8.74 -15.46 -11.17
N SER A 86 9.25 -14.63 -10.26
CA SER A 86 8.57 -13.42 -9.77
C SER A 86 8.38 -12.33 -10.83
N THR A 87 9.40 -12.03 -11.63
CA THR A 87 9.35 -10.96 -12.65
C THR A 87 8.28 -11.20 -13.71
N HIS A 88 8.01 -12.47 -14.06
CA HIS A 88 6.98 -12.84 -15.03
C HIS A 88 5.55 -12.58 -14.53
N ARG A 89 5.38 -12.37 -13.22
CA ARG A 89 4.11 -12.07 -12.56
C ARG A 89 3.92 -10.59 -12.28
N ILE A 90 4.92 -9.74 -12.50
CA ILE A 90 4.74 -8.29 -12.39
C ILE A 90 3.94 -7.81 -13.61
N GLU A 91 2.83 -7.13 -13.35
CA GLU A 91 2.04 -6.45 -14.38
C GLU A 91 2.59 -5.05 -14.63
N ALA A 92 2.91 -4.31 -13.56
CA ALA A 92 3.47 -2.96 -13.65
C ALA A 92 4.17 -2.51 -12.36
N ILE A 93 5.17 -1.64 -12.52
CA ILE A 93 5.69 -0.79 -11.44
C ILE A 93 4.94 0.54 -11.50
N LEU A 94 4.31 0.90 -10.40
CA LEU A 94 3.40 2.04 -10.28
C LEU A 94 4.10 3.32 -9.86
N GLY A 95 5.24 3.19 -9.20
CA GLY A 95 6.05 4.29 -8.69
C GLY A 95 6.97 3.82 -7.57
N MET A 96 7.76 4.75 -7.05
CA MET A 96 8.72 4.49 -5.99
C MET A 96 8.54 5.47 -4.83
N HIS A 97 8.92 5.04 -3.64
CA HIS A 97 9.03 5.89 -2.46
C HIS A 97 10.32 5.56 -1.72
N GLN A 98 11.11 6.59 -1.44
CA GLN A 98 12.32 6.46 -0.64
C GLN A 98 11.99 6.82 0.81
N SER A 99 12.21 5.87 1.73
CA SER A 99 12.03 6.12 3.15
C SER A 99 13.18 6.95 3.72
N ALA A 100 12.99 7.51 4.92
CA ALA A 100 14.03 8.24 5.63
C ALA A 100 15.30 7.39 5.91
N GLY A 101 15.15 6.06 5.96
CA GLY A 101 16.25 5.10 6.14
C GLY A 101 17.02 4.77 4.86
N SER A 102 16.77 5.46 3.74
CA SER A 102 17.34 5.20 2.42
C SER A 102 16.87 3.91 1.72
N ASN A 103 15.89 3.19 2.28
CA ASN A 103 15.25 2.09 1.56
C ASN A 103 14.35 2.64 0.46
N VAL A 104 14.42 2.05 -0.73
CA VAL A 104 13.52 2.35 -1.84
C VAL A 104 12.45 1.27 -1.91
N TYR A 105 11.19 1.70 -1.84
CA TYR A 105 10.03 0.85 -1.97
C TYR A 105 9.34 1.10 -3.31
N LEU A 106 9.00 0.02 -4.00
CA LEU A 106 8.29 0.03 -5.27
C LEU A 106 6.83 -0.35 -5.05
N GLY A 107 5.92 0.45 -5.61
CA GLY A 107 4.52 0.08 -5.72
C GLY A 107 4.35 -0.90 -6.88
N VAL A 108 4.00 -2.15 -6.59
CA VAL A 108 3.95 -3.22 -7.59
C VAL A 108 2.51 -3.67 -7.81
N LYS A 109 2.06 -3.68 -9.06
CA LYS A 109 0.87 -4.42 -9.48
C LYS A 109 1.30 -5.78 -10.03
N TRP A 110 0.71 -6.82 -9.49
CA TRP A 110 0.93 -8.21 -9.92
C TRP A 110 -0.18 -8.68 -10.84
N ARG A 111 0.17 -9.51 -11.82
CA ARG A 111 -0.80 -10.22 -12.66
C ARG A 111 -1.68 -11.10 -11.77
N ASP A 112 -2.98 -11.12 -12.08
CA ASP A 112 -4.00 -11.95 -11.40
C ASP A 112 -4.20 -11.68 -9.90
N TYR A 113 -3.58 -10.64 -9.33
CA TYR A 113 -3.81 -10.20 -7.95
C TYR A 113 -4.44 -8.80 -7.93
N GLY A 114 -5.54 -8.64 -7.19
CA GLY A 114 -6.38 -7.44 -7.24
C GLY A 114 -5.74 -6.19 -6.64
N CYS A 115 -4.98 -6.34 -5.55
CA CYS A 115 -4.39 -5.23 -4.82
C CYS A 115 -2.90 -5.07 -5.14
N PRO A 116 -2.38 -3.85 -5.27
CA PRO A 116 -0.93 -3.67 -5.34
C PRO A 116 -0.25 -3.98 -4.00
N THR A 117 1.07 -4.11 -4.04
CA THR A 117 1.89 -4.25 -2.84
C THR A 117 3.05 -3.26 -2.85
N TRP A 118 3.65 -3.05 -1.68
CA TRP A 118 4.93 -2.38 -1.55
C TRP A 118 6.01 -3.45 -1.40
N GLU A 119 7.02 -3.40 -2.26
CA GLU A 119 8.17 -4.30 -2.23
C GLU A 119 9.46 -3.48 -2.17
N LEU A 120 10.50 -4.01 -1.53
CA LEU A 120 11.83 -3.38 -1.54
C LEU A 120 12.44 -3.51 -2.94
N GLU A 121 13.08 -2.44 -3.42
CA GLU A 121 13.75 -2.43 -4.74
C GLU A 121 14.76 -3.58 -4.87
N ASP A 122 15.54 -3.85 -3.82
CA ASP A 122 16.55 -4.91 -3.78
C ASP A 122 15.98 -6.33 -3.79
N GLU A 123 14.67 -6.49 -3.60
CA GLU A 123 13.97 -7.78 -3.56
C GLU A 123 13.23 -8.11 -4.87
N ILE A 124 13.17 -7.19 -5.85
CA ILE A 124 12.48 -7.37 -7.14
C ILE A 124 13.35 -8.04 -8.21
#